data_AF-A0A2Z5V956-F1
#
_entry.id   AF-A0A2Z5V956-F1
#
_cell.length_a   1.000
_cell.length_b   1.000
_cell.length_c   1.000
_cell.angle_alpha   90.00
_cell.angle_beta   90.00
_cell.angle_gamma   90.00
#
_symmetry.space_group_name_H-M   'P 1'
#
loop_
_entity.id
_entity.type
_entity.pdbx_description
1 polymer ?
#
loop_
_entity_poly.entity_id
_entity_poly.type
_entity_poly.pdbx_seq_one_letter_code
_entity_poly.pdbx_strand_id
1 'polypeptide(L)'
;LNREGRSQNLPWYHEFKKVDPGDVSWSDVVKMNPADGARLGLKTGDMVKIASPAGSITVELKLWEGVRPGTVAKCYGQGHWAYGRV
;
A
#
# COMPACT_ATOMS: atom_id res chain seq x y z
N LEU A 1 -6.66 2.58 11.52
CA LEU A 1 -6.01 3.06 12.78
C LEU A 1 -5.20 4.37 12.63
N ASN A 2 -5.34 5.10 11.52
CA ASN A 2 -4.67 6.38 11.28
C ASN A 2 -5.52 7.22 10.31
N ARG A 3 -5.77 8.51 10.63
CA ARG A 3 -6.52 9.44 9.75
C ARG A 3 -5.63 10.48 9.05
N GLU A 4 -4.44 10.78 9.58
CA GLU A 4 -3.60 11.93 9.15
C GLU A 4 -2.08 11.70 9.21
N GLY A 5 -1.59 10.46 9.18
CA GLY A 5 -0.15 10.16 9.27
C GLY A 5 0.47 10.27 10.67
N ARG A 6 -0.31 10.53 11.72
CA ARG A 6 0.24 10.82 13.07
C ARG A 6 0.64 9.60 13.93
N SER A 7 0.40 8.39 13.44
CA SER A 7 0.64 7.14 14.18
C SER A 7 1.84 6.34 13.66
N GLN A 8 2.74 6.95 12.87
CA GLN A 8 3.71 6.22 12.04
C GLN A 8 4.93 5.71 12.81
N ASN A 9 5.11 6.09 14.08
CA ASN A 9 6.11 5.53 15.01
C ASN A 9 5.48 4.56 16.04
N LEU A 10 4.20 4.20 15.88
CA LEU A 10 3.52 3.30 16.80
C LEU A 10 3.60 1.86 16.26
N PRO A 11 4.28 0.92 16.93
CA PRO A 11 4.42 -0.45 16.43
C PRO A 11 3.07 -1.17 16.31
N TRP A 12 2.11 -0.84 17.18
CA TRP A 12 0.75 -1.36 17.08
C TRP A 12 0.05 -0.94 15.78
N TYR A 13 0.32 0.26 15.27
CA TYR A 13 -0.26 0.67 13.99
C TYR A 13 0.27 -0.22 12.85
N HIS A 14 1.57 -0.54 12.85
CA HIS A 14 2.18 -1.40 11.84
C HIS A 14 1.73 -2.86 11.96
N GLU A 15 1.62 -3.38 13.18
CA GLU A 15 1.12 -4.74 13.43
C GLU A 15 -0.36 -4.89 13.05
N PHE A 16 -1.20 -3.90 13.39
CA PHE A 16 -2.64 -3.94 13.11
C PHE A 16 -3.02 -3.35 11.76
N LYS A 17 -2.05 -3.02 10.90
CA LYS A 17 -2.34 -2.49 9.55
C LYS A 17 -3.17 -3.45 8.70
N LYS A 18 -3.03 -4.77 8.93
CA LYS A 18 -3.89 -5.83 8.35
C LYS A 18 -5.41 -5.66 8.59
N VAL A 19 -5.82 -4.83 9.55
CA VAL A 19 -7.23 -4.50 9.78
C VAL A 19 -7.78 -3.60 8.68
N ASP A 20 -6.93 -2.82 8.01
CA ASP A 20 -7.32 -2.06 6.84
C ASP A 20 -7.47 -3.05 5.65
N PRO A 21 -8.65 -3.18 5.03
CA PRO A 21 -8.91 -4.25 4.05
C PRO A 21 -7.90 -4.27 2.89
N GLY A 22 -7.32 -5.45 2.69
CA GLY A 22 -6.31 -5.72 1.66
C GLY A 22 -4.89 -5.25 2.01
N ASP A 23 -4.67 -4.52 3.11
CA ASP A 23 -3.32 -4.21 3.57
C ASP A 23 -2.70 -5.39 4.33
N VAL A 24 -1.40 -5.29 4.60
CA VAL A 24 -0.65 -6.29 5.35
C VAL A 24 0.06 -5.59 6.51
N SER A 25 0.28 -6.34 7.60
CA SER A 25 1.10 -5.84 8.71
C SER A 25 2.51 -5.53 8.21
N TRP A 26 3.12 -4.49 8.76
CA TRP A 26 4.53 -4.12 8.54
C TRP A 26 4.97 -3.76 7.12
N SER A 27 4.14 -3.97 6.09
CA SER A 27 4.46 -3.51 4.73
C SER A 27 3.56 -2.37 4.29
N ASP A 28 4.11 -1.56 3.38
CA ASP A 28 3.37 -0.56 2.66
C ASP A 28 3.07 -1.03 1.25
N VAL A 29 1.77 -1.18 0.93
CA VAL A 29 1.33 -1.81 -0.31
C VAL A 29 0.48 -0.87 -1.16
N VAL A 30 0.48 -1.12 -2.47
CA VAL A 30 -0.60 -0.70 -3.35
C VAL A 30 -1.46 -1.90 -3.71
N LYS A 31 -2.77 -1.71 -3.73
CA LYS A 31 -3.75 -2.77 -4.01
C LYS A 31 -4.24 -2.70 -5.45
N MET A 32 -4.31 -3.84 -6.11
CA MET A 32 -4.78 -3.97 -7.50
C MET A 32 -5.67 -5.21 -7.63
N ASN A 33 -6.66 -5.17 -8.53
CA ASN A 33 -7.49 -6.34 -8.79
C ASN A 33 -6.63 -7.46 -9.45
N PRO A 34 -6.80 -8.75 -9.06
CA PRO A 34 -6.10 -9.87 -9.69
C PRO A 34 -6.28 -9.99 -11.21
N ALA A 35 -7.42 -9.57 -11.77
CA ALA A 35 -7.63 -9.56 -13.22
C ALA A 35 -6.68 -8.61 -13.95
N ASP A 36 -6.40 -7.44 -13.36
CA ASP A 36 -5.39 -6.51 -13.89
C ASP A 36 -3.97 -7.04 -13.67
N GLY A 37 -3.72 -7.64 -12.50
CA GLY A 37 -2.45 -8.32 -12.23
C GLY A 37 -2.12 -9.36 -13.29
N ALA A 38 -3.07 -10.25 -13.60
CA ALA A 38 -2.93 -11.25 -14.65
C ALA A 38 -2.70 -10.64 -16.03
N ARG A 39 -3.46 -9.60 -16.40
CA ARG A 39 -3.30 -8.89 -17.68
C ARG A 39 -1.93 -8.22 -17.83
N LEU A 40 -1.35 -7.74 -16.73
CA LEU A 40 -0.07 -7.05 -16.70
C LEU A 40 1.12 -7.97 -16.37
N GLY A 41 0.88 -9.25 -16.08
CA GLY A 41 1.92 -10.20 -15.65
C GLY A 41 2.49 -9.89 -14.27
N LEU A 42 1.72 -9.23 -13.41
CA LEU A 42 2.12 -8.82 -12.05
C LEU A 42 1.56 -9.78 -11.00
N LYS A 43 2.30 -9.95 -9.91
CA LYS A 43 1.91 -10.76 -8.75
C LYS A 43 2.08 -9.99 -7.43
N THR A 44 1.45 -10.50 -6.38
CA THR A 44 1.68 -9.97 -5.03
C THR A 44 3.16 -10.11 -4.66
N GLY A 45 3.72 -9.05 -4.06
CA GLY A 45 5.13 -8.95 -3.68
C GLY A 45 6.01 -8.27 -4.74
N ASP A 46 5.50 -8.02 -5.94
CA ASP A 46 6.26 -7.28 -6.95
C ASP A 46 6.42 -5.81 -6.54
N MET A 47 7.60 -5.24 -6.75
CA MET A 47 7.82 -3.81 -6.60
C MET A 47 7.35 -3.08 -7.85
N VAL A 48 6.33 -2.23 -7.70
CA VAL A 48 5.73 -1.47 -8.80
C VAL A 48 5.96 0.01 -8.63
N LYS A 49 6.16 0.71 -9.76
CA LYS A 49 6.25 2.17 -9.80
C LYS A 49 4.91 2.76 -10.23
N ILE A 50 4.34 3.60 -9.39
CA ILE A 50 3.14 4.38 -9.69
C ILE A 50 3.58 5.80 -10.00
N ALA A 51 3.16 6.33 -11.15
CA ALA A 51 3.53 7.67 -11.59
C ALA A 51 2.28 8.50 -11.92
N SER A 52 2.37 9.79 -11.62
CA SER A 52 1.43 10.83 -12.02
C SER A 52 2.23 12.07 -12.45
N PRO A 53 1.58 13.10 -13.04
CA PRO A 53 2.27 14.36 -13.34
C PRO A 53 2.93 15.02 -12.13
N ALA A 54 2.46 14.73 -10.91
CA ALA A 54 3.01 15.29 -9.68
C ALA A 54 4.25 14.54 -9.16
N GLY A 55 4.51 13.32 -9.63
CA GLY A 55 5.65 12.53 -9.18
C GLY A 55 5.41 11.02 -9.26
N SER A 56 6.29 10.26 -8.63
CA SER A 56 6.21 8.81 -8.63
C SER A 56 6.64 8.18 -7.30
N ILE A 57 6.06 7.05 -6.98
CA ILE A 57 6.42 6.22 -5.83
C ILE A 57 6.69 4.78 -6.28
N THR A 58 7.61 4.10 -5.59
CA THR A 58 7.84 2.66 -5.73
C THR A 58 7.35 1.97 -4.47
N VAL A 59 6.52 0.95 -4.62
CA VAL A 59 5.78 0.31 -3.53
C VAL A 59 5.52 -1.16 -3.87
N GLU A 60 5.39 -2.00 -2.85
CA GLU A 60 5.02 -3.41 -3.01
C GLU A 60 3.57 -3.55 -3.50
N LEU A 61 3.33 -4.43 -4.47
CA LEU A 61 2.01 -4.75 -4.99
C LEU A 61 1.34 -5.81 -4.13
N LYS A 62 0.06 -5.59 -3.82
CA LYS A 62 -0.84 -6.59 -3.26
C LYS A 62 -2.04 -6.79 -4.17
N LEU A 63 -2.21 -8.00 -4.69
CA LEU A 63 -3.41 -8.35 -5.44
C LEU A 63 -4.57 -8.58 -4.47
N TRP A 64 -5.70 -7.90 -4.68
CA TRP A 64 -6.87 -7.96 -3.81
C TRP A 64 -8.17 -7.66 -4.59
N GLU A 65 -9.12 -8.61 -4.54
CA GLU A 65 -10.40 -8.53 -5.25
C GLU A 65 -11.30 -7.38 -4.79
N GLY A 66 -11.02 -6.78 -3.62
CA GLY A 66 -11.74 -5.61 -3.13
C GLY A 66 -11.49 -4.33 -3.94
N VAL A 67 -10.50 -4.31 -4.83
CA VAL A 67 -10.26 -3.19 -5.75
C VAL A 67 -11.03 -3.40 -7.04
N ARG A 68 -11.69 -2.35 -7.52
CA ARG A 68 -12.37 -2.35 -8.82
C ARG A 68 -11.35 -2.54 -9.96
N PRO A 69 -11.59 -3.43 -10.94
CA PRO A 69 -10.75 -3.54 -12.12
C PRO A 69 -10.55 -2.20 -12.85
N GLY A 70 -9.34 -1.98 -13.37
CA GLY A 70 -8.88 -0.74 -13.99
C GLY A 70 -8.42 0.33 -13.01
N THR A 71 -8.38 0.04 -11.70
CA THR A 71 -7.97 0.99 -10.66
C THR A 71 -6.94 0.38 -9.70
N VAL A 72 -6.21 1.26 -9.00
CA VAL A 72 -5.33 0.88 -7.90
C VAL A 72 -5.65 1.71 -6.67
N ALA A 73 -5.50 1.12 -5.48
CA ALA A 73 -5.79 1.77 -4.21
C ALA A 73 -4.54 1.84 -3.34
N LYS A 74 -4.22 3.03 -2.82
CA LYS A 74 -3.07 3.28 -1.97
C LYS A 74 -3.52 4.00 -0.69
N CYS A 75 -3.23 3.41 0.46
CA CYS A 75 -3.49 4.05 1.75
C CYS A 75 -2.54 5.23 1.97
N TYR A 76 -3.08 6.34 2.50
CA TYR A 76 -2.31 7.51 2.87
C TYR A 76 -1.60 7.32 4.22
N GLY A 77 -0.43 7.97 4.38
CA GLY A 77 0.23 8.12 5.67
C GLY A 77 1.53 7.36 5.84
N GLN A 78 1.92 6.50 4.90
CA GLN A 78 3.20 5.78 4.93
C GLN A 78 4.29 6.55 4.16
N GLY A 79 5.56 6.37 4.52
CA GLY A 79 6.70 7.06 3.90
C GLY A 79 7.31 8.22 4.69
N HIS A 80 7.07 8.29 6.00
CA HIS A 80 7.73 9.29 6.84
C HIS A 80 9.20 8.94 7.04
N TRP A 81 10.07 9.93 6.87
CA TRP A 81 11.54 9.77 6.99
C TRP A 81 12.13 10.34 8.29
N ALA A 82 11.37 11.20 9.01
CA ALA A 82 11.80 11.85 10.26
C ALA A 82 10.83 11.64 11.43
N TYR A 83 10.06 10.54 11.43
CA TYR A 83 9.06 10.27 12.47
C TYR A 83 9.61 9.52 13.69
N GLY A 84 10.88 9.11 13.63
CA GLY A 84 11.54 8.26 14.63
C GLY A 84 11.76 6.85 14.12
N ARG A 85 11.68 5.87 15.02
CA ARG A 85 11.88 4.44 14.73
C ARG A 85 10.63 3.64 15.10
N VAL A 86 10.49 2.48 14.47
CA VAL A 86 9.54 1.41 14.79
C VAL A 86 10.31 0.12 14.90
#